data_AF-A0A929ZMH2-F1
#
_entry.id   AF-A0A929ZMH2-F1
#
_cell.length_a   1.000
_cell.length_b   1.000
_cell.length_c   1.000
_cell.angle_alpha   90.00
_cell.angle_beta   90.00
_cell.angle_gamma   90.00
#
_symmetry.space_group_name_H-M   'P 1'
#
loop_
_entity.id
_entity.type
_entity.pdbx_description
1 polymer ?
#
loop_
_entity_poly.entity_id
_entity_poly.type
_entity_poly.pdbx_seq_one_letter_code
_entity_poly.pdbx_strand_id
1 'polypeptide(L)'
;MLAILEGLLFLCGDDGLSIEQAAASMDATEEYVAELFDELQKYYLQESRGIEIARFGEKYRFLSKASIHDAAKKLFQTSTEAKLSNAALETLAIIAYKQPITRVEIEEIRGVGADVMLRKLVARGLIQEDGRSEAAGRPILYSVTDEFLDSFKLLSLDELPELPQFGTEDADNGELFHS
;
A
#
# COMPACT_ATOMS: atom_id res chain seq x y z
N MET A 1 -25.01 -15.11 -24.63
CA MET A 1 -23.87 -14.21 -24.89
C MET A 1 -23.58 -13.28 -23.72
N LEU A 2 -24.59 -12.66 -23.07
CA LEU A 2 -24.35 -11.81 -21.88
C LEU A 2 -23.49 -12.49 -20.80
N ALA A 3 -23.77 -13.74 -20.44
CA ALA A 3 -22.99 -14.46 -19.42
C ALA A 3 -21.50 -14.61 -19.77
N ILE A 4 -21.17 -14.71 -21.07
CA ILE A 4 -19.77 -14.78 -21.53
C ILE A 4 -19.12 -13.41 -21.38
N LEU A 5 -19.78 -12.35 -21.85
CA LEU A 5 -19.30 -10.98 -21.70
C LEU A 5 -19.09 -10.59 -20.22
N GLU A 6 -20.04 -10.95 -19.36
CA GLU A 6 -19.95 -10.76 -17.91
C GLU A 6 -18.72 -11.46 -17.32
N GLY A 7 -18.51 -12.73 -17.68
CA GLY A 7 -17.36 -13.50 -17.21
C GLY A 7 -16.03 -12.93 -17.70
N LEU A 8 -15.95 -12.50 -18.96
CA LEU A 8 -14.75 -11.85 -19.53
C LEU A 8 -14.47 -10.53 -18.81
N LEU A 9 -15.50 -9.70 -18.60
CA LEU A 9 -15.38 -8.43 -17.89
C LEU A 9 -14.91 -8.63 -16.44
N PHE A 10 -15.43 -9.66 -15.76
CA PHE A 10 -15.00 -10.02 -14.41
C PHE A 10 -13.53 -10.46 -14.38
N LEU A 11 -13.09 -11.27 -15.36
CA LEU A 11 -11.72 -11.76 -15.44
C LEU A 11 -10.70 -10.63 -15.67
N CYS A 12 -11.05 -9.60 -16.46
CA CYS A 12 -10.18 -8.45 -16.71
C CYS A 12 -9.97 -7.54 -15.49
N GLY A 13 -10.82 -7.64 -14.46
CA GLY A 13 -10.70 -6.86 -13.23
C GLY A 13 -10.47 -5.36 -13.48
N ASP A 14 -9.45 -4.82 -12.82
CA ASP A 14 -9.13 -3.39 -12.85
C ASP A 14 -8.53 -2.91 -14.18
N ASP A 15 -8.03 -3.80 -15.04
CA ASP A 15 -7.53 -3.41 -16.36
C ASP A 15 -8.68 -3.03 -17.30
N GLY A 16 -9.84 -3.67 -17.12
CA GLY A 16 -11.06 -3.50 -17.90
C GLY A 16 -11.00 -4.10 -19.31
N LEU A 17 -12.17 -4.17 -19.93
CA LEU A 17 -12.40 -4.81 -21.22
C LEU A 17 -12.96 -3.81 -22.23
N SER A 18 -12.30 -3.68 -23.38
CA SER A 18 -12.83 -2.87 -24.50
C SER A 18 -13.81 -3.67 -25.37
N ILE A 19 -14.62 -2.96 -26.15
CA ILE A 19 -15.55 -3.57 -27.12
C ILE A 19 -14.78 -4.40 -28.16
N GLU A 20 -13.68 -3.87 -28.69
CA GLU A 20 -12.83 -4.56 -29.67
C GLU A 20 -12.29 -5.89 -29.12
N GLN A 21 -11.72 -5.88 -27.90
CA GLN A 21 -11.21 -7.08 -27.24
C GLN A 21 -12.29 -8.12 -26.97
N ALA A 22 -13.46 -7.68 -26.52
CA ALA A 22 -14.61 -8.55 -26.27
C ALA A 22 -15.16 -9.15 -27.58
N ALA A 23 -15.30 -8.34 -28.63
CA ALA A 23 -15.74 -8.78 -29.96
C ALA A 23 -14.81 -9.84 -30.54
N ALA A 24 -13.49 -9.60 -30.48
CA ALA A 24 -12.49 -10.57 -30.91
C ALA A 24 -12.54 -11.88 -30.10
N SER A 25 -12.78 -11.80 -28.79
CA SER A 25 -12.81 -12.98 -27.91
C SER A 25 -14.12 -13.79 -28.02
N MET A 26 -15.20 -13.15 -28.46
CA MET A 26 -16.53 -13.76 -28.57
C MET A 26 -16.90 -14.15 -30.01
N ASP A 27 -16.00 -13.94 -30.97
CA ASP A 27 -16.24 -14.11 -32.40
C ASP A 27 -17.51 -13.36 -32.87
N ALA A 28 -17.66 -12.11 -32.42
CA ALA A 28 -18.84 -11.27 -32.64
C ALA A 28 -18.48 -9.90 -33.23
N THR A 29 -19.48 -9.16 -33.75
CA THR A 29 -19.28 -7.78 -34.21
C THR A 29 -19.21 -6.82 -33.02
N GLU A 30 -18.44 -5.73 -33.17
CA GLU A 30 -18.36 -4.68 -32.14
C GLU A 30 -19.71 -4.05 -31.83
N GLU A 31 -20.56 -3.87 -32.85
CA GLU A 31 -21.92 -3.33 -32.71
C GLU A 31 -22.78 -4.22 -31.79
N TYR A 32 -22.73 -5.54 -32.00
CA TYR A 32 -23.46 -6.48 -31.16
C TYR A 32 -22.90 -6.52 -29.73
N VAL A 33 -21.58 -6.45 -29.56
CA VAL A 33 -20.96 -6.38 -28.23
C VAL A 33 -21.28 -5.08 -27.51
N ALA A 34 -21.38 -3.96 -28.22
CA ALA A 34 -21.83 -2.70 -27.64
C ALA A 34 -23.26 -2.80 -27.10
N GLU A 35 -24.18 -3.41 -27.85
CA GLU A 35 -25.54 -3.70 -27.39
C GLU A 35 -25.55 -4.60 -26.14
N LEU A 36 -24.69 -5.63 -26.10
CA LEU A 36 -24.55 -6.50 -24.94
C LEU A 36 -24.02 -5.74 -23.71
N PHE A 37 -23.07 -4.81 -23.88
CA PHE A 37 -22.61 -3.95 -22.78
C PHE A 37 -23.74 -3.06 -22.26
N ASP A 38 -24.53 -2.45 -23.14
CA ASP A 38 -25.68 -1.62 -22.75
C ASP A 38 -26.73 -2.43 -21.98
N GLU A 39 -27.01 -3.65 -22.41
CA GLU A 39 -27.91 -4.57 -21.71
C GLU A 39 -27.35 -4.96 -20.33
N LEU A 40 -26.06 -5.29 -20.27
CA LEU A 40 -25.39 -5.67 -19.03
C LEU A 40 -25.32 -4.49 -18.04
N GLN A 41 -25.05 -3.28 -18.52
CA GLN A 41 -25.09 -2.06 -17.70
C GLN A 41 -26.49 -1.84 -17.09
N LYS A 42 -27.56 -1.94 -17.88
CA LYS A 42 -28.94 -1.82 -17.38
C LYS A 42 -29.25 -2.89 -16.34
N TYR A 43 -28.78 -4.11 -16.55
CA TYR A 43 -28.93 -5.21 -15.61
C TYR A 43 -28.26 -4.91 -14.25
N TYR A 44 -27.01 -4.43 -14.29
CA TYR A 44 -26.28 -4.09 -13.07
C TYR A 44 -26.72 -2.78 -12.42
N LEU A 45 -27.43 -1.89 -13.12
CA LEU A 45 -27.96 -0.65 -12.55
C LEU A 45 -29.09 -0.90 -11.53
N GLN A 46 -29.76 -2.06 -11.57
CA GLN A 46 -30.85 -2.43 -10.66
C GLN A 46 -30.46 -2.30 -9.18
N GLU A 47 -31.42 -1.89 -8.32
CA GLU A 47 -31.20 -1.71 -6.87
C GLU A 47 -30.80 -3.00 -6.14
N SER A 48 -31.19 -4.16 -6.68
CA SER A 48 -30.83 -5.49 -6.17
C SER A 48 -29.35 -5.87 -6.37
N ARG A 49 -28.54 -4.98 -6.97
CA ARG A 49 -27.13 -5.19 -7.29
C ARG A 49 -26.24 -4.20 -6.54
N GLY A 50 -25.17 -4.71 -5.93
CA GLY A 50 -24.18 -3.91 -5.20
C GLY A 50 -22.95 -3.47 -6.03
N ILE A 51 -22.88 -3.89 -7.29
CA ILE A 51 -21.84 -3.51 -8.25
C ILE A 51 -22.49 -2.93 -9.51
N GLU A 52 -21.75 -2.12 -10.24
CA GLU A 52 -22.15 -1.49 -11.50
C GLU A 52 -21.06 -1.63 -12.55
N ILE A 53 -21.40 -1.36 -13.81
CA ILE A 53 -20.43 -1.36 -14.91
C ILE A 53 -20.25 0.08 -15.39
N ALA A 54 -19.04 0.59 -15.29
CA ALA A 54 -18.67 1.93 -15.74
C ALA A 54 -17.68 1.87 -16.90
N ARG A 55 -17.69 2.91 -17.72
CA ARG A 55 -16.75 3.08 -18.85
C ARG A 55 -15.69 4.12 -18.48
N PHE A 56 -14.43 3.72 -18.60
CA PHE A 56 -13.25 4.58 -18.44
C PHE A 56 -12.48 4.63 -19.76
N GLY A 57 -12.60 5.75 -20.47
CA GLY A 57 -12.10 5.84 -21.84
C GLY A 57 -12.79 4.83 -22.74
N GLU A 58 -12.04 3.87 -23.27
CA GLU A 58 -12.55 2.83 -24.19
C GLU A 58 -12.82 1.48 -23.51
N LYS A 59 -12.60 1.39 -22.18
CA LYS A 59 -12.75 0.14 -21.44
C LYS A 59 -13.90 0.18 -20.46
N TYR A 60 -14.59 -0.94 -20.32
CA TYR A 60 -15.62 -1.19 -19.33
C TYR A 60 -15.03 -1.95 -18.14
N ARG A 61 -15.52 -1.67 -16.92
CA ARG A 61 -15.07 -2.30 -15.67
C ARG A 61 -16.23 -2.47 -14.69
N PHE A 62 -16.14 -3.48 -13.84
CA PHE A 62 -16.97 -3.55 -12.65
C PHE A 62 -16.49 -2.58 -11.58
N LEU A 63 -17.43 -1.90 -10.94
CA LEU A 63 -17.21 -1.05 -9.78
C LEU A 63 -18.19 -1.41 -8.67
N SER A 64 -17.81 -1.11 -7.43
CA SER A 64 -18.76 -1.11 -6.32
C SER A 64 -19.71 0.08 -6.40
N LYS A 65 -20.99 -0.14 -6.11
CA LYS A 65 -21.95 0.97 -5.97
C LYS A 65 -21.78 1.67 -4.62
N ALA A 66 -22.16 2.95 -4.58
CA ALA A 66 -22.21 3.71 -3.33
C ALA A 66 -23.13 3.07 -2.27
N SER A 67 -24.16 2.31 -2.69
CA SER A 67 -25.08 1.61 -1.78
C SER A 67 -24.38 0.59 -0.87
N ILE A 68 -23.24 0.03 -1.29
CA ILE A 68 -22.49 -0.91 -0.47
C ILE A 68 -21.40 -0.23 0.38
N HIS A 69 -21.26 1.10 0.33
CA HIS A 69 -20.16 1.83 0.98
C HIS A 69 -20.01 1.49 2.47
N ASP A 70 -21.09 1.56 3.24
CA ASP A 70 -21.03 1.29 4.69
C ASP A 70 -20.71 -0.18 5.01
N ALA A 71 -21.21 -1.10 4.19
CA ALA A 71 -20.93 -2.53 4.35
C ALA A 71 -19.48 -2.85 3.95
N ALA A 72 -19.00 -2.30 2.83
CA ALA A 72 -17.61 -2.40 2.38
C ALA A 72 -16.67 -1.79 3.44
N LYS A 73 -17.03 -0.63 3.99
CA LYS A 73 -16.28 -0.01 5.08
C LYS A 73 -16.18 -0.94 6.29
N LYS A 74 -17.24 -1.63 6.71
CA LYS A 74 -17.18 -2.60 7.82
C LYS A 74 -16.35 -3.85 7.49
N LEU A 75 -16.51 -4.38 6.26
CA LEU A 75 -15.75 -5.51 5.76
C LEU A 75 -14.24 -5.19 5.80
N PHE A 76 -13.86 -4.05 5.22
CA PHE A 76 -12.48 -3.58 5.16
C PHE A 76 -12.01 -2.85 6.42
N GLN A 77 -12.90 -2.55 7.39
CA GLN A 77 -12.50 -2.09 8.73
C GLN A 77 -11.92 -3.23 9.56
N THR A 78 -12.40 -4.47 9.34
CA THR A 78 -11.83 -5.67 9.97
C THR A 78 -10.48 -6.02 9.35
N SER A 79 -10.30 -5.72 8.07
CA SER A 79 -9.00 -5.65 7.39
C SER A 79 -8.55 -4.20 7.24
N THR A 80 -8.58 -3.42 8.32
CA THR A 80 -7.57 -2.37 8.38
C THR A 80 -6.28 -3.17 8.35
N GLU A 81 -5.53 -3.16 7.23
CA GLU A 81 -4.09 -3.15 7.32
C GLU A 81 -3.80 -2.01 8.29
N ALA A 82 -3.80 -2.29 9.61
CA ALA A 82 -3.93 -1.28 10.64
C ALA A 82 -2.89 -0.23 10.31
N LYS A 83 -3.30 0.98 9.88
CA LYS A 83 -2.35 2.00 9.45
C LYS A 83 -1.22 1.98 10.44
N LEU A 84 0.03 1.87 9.96
CA LEU A 84 1.18 1.81 10.86
C LEU A 84 0.99 2.91 11.91
N SER A 85 0.98 2.52 13.18
CA SER A 85 0.88 3.51 14.25
C SER A 85 2.05 4.49 14.12
N ASN A 86 1.94 5.68 14.67
CA ASN A 86 3.06 6.65 14.63
C ASN A 86 4.37 6.04 15.13
N ALA A 87 4.31 5.21 16.18
CA ALA A 87 5.47 4.47 16.69
C ALA A 87 6.02 3.43 15.70
N ALA A 88 5.17 2.77 14.91
CA ALA A 88 5.61 1.83 13.88
C ALA A 88 6.18 2.55 12.64
N LEU A 89 5.60 3.69 12.25
CA LEU A 89 6.14 4.56 11.19
C LEU A 89 7.50 5.14 11.58
N GLU A 90 7.65 5.64 12.81
CA GLU A 90 8.92 6.13 13.34
C GLU A 90 9.98 5.02 13.35
N THR A 91 9.63 3.83 13.83
CA THR A 91 10.54 2.67 13.81
C THR A 91 10.95 2.31 12.38
N LEU A 92 9.99 2.26 11.45
CA LEU A 92 10.23 1.95 10.04
C LEU A 92 11.14 3.00 9.39
N ALA A 93 10.92 4.29 9.68
CA ALA A 93 11.74 5.38 9.17
C ALA A 93 13.19 5.25 9.66
N ILE A 94 13.41 4.99 10.95
CA ILE A 94 14.77 4.79 11.48
C ILE A 94 15.48 3.66 10.73
N ILE A 95 14.80 2.53 10.49
CA ILE A 95 15.37 1.41 9.72
C ILE A 95 15.68 1.85 8.29
N ALA A 96 14.75 2.49 7.59
CA ALA A 96 14.94 2.92 6.20
C ALA A 96 16.18 3.82 6.02
N TYR A 97 16.42 4.76 6.95
CA TYR A 97 17.54 5.71 6.90
C TYR A 97 18.86 5.22 7.50
N LYS A 98 18.84 4.20 8.37
CA LYS A 98 20.03 3.74 9.12
C LYS A 98 20.39 2.28 8.89
N GLN A 99 19.65 1.57 8.05
CA GLN A 99 19.95 0.18 7.72
C GLN A 99 21.37 -0.01 7.18
N PRO A 100 22.00 -1.16 7.45
CA PRO A 100 21.52 -2.22 8.36
C PRO A 100 21.68 -1.80 9.83
N ILE A 101 20.63 -1.97 10.65
CA ILE A 101 20.60 -1.50 12.05
C ILE A 101 20.06 -2.55 13.02
N THR A 102 20.57 -2.61 14.26
CA THR A 102 20.13 -3.56 15.29
C THR A 102 18.95 -3.04 16.11
N ARG A 103 18.21 -3.95 16.75
CA ARG A 103 17.14 -3.58 17.71
C ARG A 103 17.62 -2.61 18.80
N VAL A 104 18.83 -2.81 19.32
CA VAL A 104 19.37 -2.00 20.43
C VAL A 104 19.58 -0.57 19.97
N GLU A 105 20.21 -0.37 18.81
CA GLU A 105 20.43 0.96 18.22
C GLU A 105 19.10 1.68 17.90
N ILE A 106 18.10 0.94 17.41
CA ILE A 106 16.75 1.49 17.20
C ILE A 106 16.15 1.99 18.53
N GLU A 107 16.27 1.20 19.60
CA GLU A 107 15.75 1.57 20.93
C GLU A 107 16.50 2.77 21.53
N GLU A 108 17.80 2.89 21.29
CA GLU A 108 18.61 4.05 21.69
C GLU A 108 18.15 5.32 20.97
N ILE A 109 17.89 5.25 19.66
CA ILE A 109 17.40 6.40 18.88
C ILE A 109 15.97 6.79 19.30
N ARG A 110 15.09 5.81 19.55
CA ARG A 110 13.68 6.06 19.93
C ARG A 110 13.49 6.41 21.40
N GLY A 111 14.46 6.07 22.26
CA GLY A 111 14.35 6.19 23.72
C GLY A 111 13.33 5.24 24.38
N VAL A 112 12.72 4.33 23.61
CA VAL A 112 11.71 3.37 24.09
C VAL A 112 11.82 2.03 23.35
N GLY A 113 11.29 0.97 23.95
CA GLY A 113 11.32 -0.39 23.38
C GLY A 113 10.72 -0.48 21.96
N ALA A 114 11.34 -1.29 21.10
CA ALA A 114 10.98 -1.44 19.69
C ALA A 114 10.46 -2.85 19.32
N ASP A 115 10.54 -3.81 20.23
CA ASP A 115 10.25 -5.23 19.99
C ASP A 115 8.87 -5.50 19.35
N VAL A 116 7.81 -4.87 19.85
CA VAL A 116 6.45 -5.02 19.29
C VAL A 116 6.36 -4.42 17.88
N MET A 117 7.06 -3.32 17.61
CA MET A 117 7.01 -2.68 16.29
C MET A 117 7.81 -3.48 15.28
N LEU A 118 8.99 -3.96 15.64
CA LEU A 118 9.80 -4.86 14.80
C LEU A 118 9.00 -6.10 14.39
N ARG A 119 8.37 -6.80 15.35
CA ARG A 119 7.54 -7.97 15.05
C ARG A 119 6.38 -7.64 14.10
N LYS A 120 5.74 -6.48 14.26
CA LYS A 120 4.65 -6.04 13.37
C LYS A 120 5.14 -5.68 11.97
N LEU A 121 6.29 -5.02 11.85
CA LEU A 121 6.87 -4.62 10.58
C LEU A 121 7.37 -5.85 9.79
N VAL A 122 8.02 -6.81 10.46
CA VAL A 122 8.41 -8.11 9.87
C VAL A 122 7.18 -8.88 9.43
N ALA A 123 6.14 -8.99 10.26
CA ALA A 123 4.90 -9.70 9.92
C ALA A 123 4.15 -9.07 8.72
N ARG A 124 4.43 -7.80 8.41
CA ARG A 124 3.91 -7.10 7.23
C ARG A 124 4.83 -7.16 6.02
N GLY A 125 6.00 -7.79 6.16
CA GLY A 125 6.98 -7.87 5.09
C GLY A 125 7.62 -6.53 4.73
N LEU A 126 7.50 -5.47 5.55
CA LEU A 126 8.11 -4.15 5.28
C LEU A 126 9.59 -4.09 5.69
N ILE A 127 10.02 -4.98 6.59
CA ILE A 127 11.42 -5.14 7.00
C ILE A 127 11.77 -6.62 7.09
N GLN A 128 13.06 -6.92 7.03
CA GLN A 128 13.62 -8.27 7.10
C GLN A 128 14.90 -8.31 7.94
N GLU A 129 15.34 -9.52 8.30
CA GLU A 129 16.64 -9.73 8.94
C GLU A 129 17.76 -9.68 7.90
N ASP A 130 18.75 -8.81 8.12
CA ASP A 130 19.93 -8.61 7.26
C ASP A 130 21.20 -9.17 7.91
N GLY A 131 21.11 -10.40 8.40
CA GLY A 131 22.19 -11.06 9.12
C GLY A 131 22.35 -10.60 10.57
N ARG A 132 23.59 -10.63 11.07
CA ARG A 132 23.92 -10.35 12.47
C ARG A 132 25.14 -9.44 12.56
N SER A 133 25.14 -8.56 13.56
CA SER A 133 26.30 -7.71 13.81
C SER A 133 27.44 -8.49 14.48
N GLU A 134 28.65 -7.93 14.39
CA GLU A 134 29.86 -8.47 15.03
C GLU A 134 30.02 -8.03 16.49
N ALA A 135 29.06 -7.25 17.01
CA ALA A 135 29.05 -6.83 18.41
C ALA A 135 28.81 -8.01 19.36
N ALA A 136 29.15 -7.81 20.64
CA ALA A 136 28.91 -8.81 21.67
C ALA A 136 27.42 -9.22 21.73
N GLY A 137 27.16 -10.53 21.70
CA GLY A 137 25.81 -11.08 21.64
C GLY A 137 25.23 -11.23 20.23
N ARG A 138 25.96 -10.80 19.18
CA ARG A 138 25.61 -10.93 17.76
C ARG A 138 24.13 -10.62 17.46
N PRO A 139 23.67 -9.40 17.80
CA PRO A 139 22.28 -9.01 17.58
C PRO A 139 21.92 -9.04 16.09
N ILE A 140 20.64 -9.26 15.81
CA ILE A 140 20.07 -9.29 14.47
C ILE A 140 20.10 -7.87 13.88
N LEU A 141 20.50 -7.76 12.62
CA LEU A 141 20.41 -6.54 11.81
C LEU A 141 19.09 -6.54 11.06
N TYR A 142 18.49 -5.36 10.88
CA TYR A 142 17.25 -5.17 10.14
C TYR A 142 17.46 -4.21 8.97
N SER A 143 16.82 -4.52 7.85
CA SER A 143 16.75 -3.71 6.63
C SER A 143 15.31 -3.68 6.11
N VAL A 144 15.00 -2.72 5.24
CA VAL A 144 13.71 -2.69 4.53
C VAL A 144 13.72 -3.70 3.37
N THR A 145 12.54 -4.04 2.89
CA THR A 145 12.32 -4.99 1.79
C THR A 145 11.94 -4.27 0.49
N ASP A 146 11.82 -5.03 -0.60
CA ASP A 146 11.25 -4.51 -1.86
C ASP A 146 9.77 -4.14 -1.68
N GLU A 147 9.02 -4.86 -0.84
CA GLU A 147 7.63 -4.54 -0.48
C GLU A 147 7.50 -3.15 0.16
N PHE A 148 8.53 -2.70 0.91
CA PHE A 148 8.57 -1.32 1.39
C PHE A 148 8.68 -0.32 0.25
N LEU A 149 9.55 -0.57 -0.74
CA LEU A 149 9.68 0.31 -1.91
C LEU A 149 8.37 0.40 -2.68
N ASP A 150 7.73 -0.74 -2.93
CA ASP A 150 6.43 -0.83 -3.61
C ASP A 150 5.32 -0.10 -2.83
N SER A 151 5.24 -0.35 -1.51
CA SER A 151 4.27 0.29 -0.62
C SER A 151 4.40 1.81 -0.58
N PHE A 152 5.63 2.32 -0.67
CA PHE A 152 5.93 3.76 -0.62
C PHE A 152 6.12 4.38 -2.02
N LYS A 153 5.97 3.60 -3.09
CA LYS A 153 6.11 3.99 -4.50
C LYS A 153 7.46 4.62 -4.81
N LEU A 154 8.52 4.04 -4.26
CA LEU A 154 9.90 4.44 -4.48
C LEU A 154 10.55 3.48 -5.47
N LEU A 155 11.37 4.00 -6.38
CA LEU A 155 12.19 3.17 -7.29
C LEU A 155 13.47 2.68 -6.60
N SER A 156 13.93 3.41 -5.58
CA SER A 156 15.12 3.06 -4.80
C SER A 156 15.13 3.80 -3.46
N LEU A 157 16.03 3.41 -2.56
CA LEU A 157 16.23 4.10 -1.28
C LEU A 157 16.79 5.52 -1.44
N ASP A 158 17.41 5.83 -2.58
CA ASP A 158 17.94 7.17 -2.88
C ASP A 158 16.84 8.22 -3.07
N GLU A 159 15.59 7.79 -3.28
CA GLU A 159 14.42 8.67 -3.37
C GLU A 159 13.83 9.03 -2.00
N LEU A 160 14.40 8.48 -0.91
CA LEU A 160 13.98 8.87 0.43
C LEU A 160 14.30 10.36 0.67
N PRO A 161 13.35 11.14 1.21
CA PRO A 161 13.58 12.54 1.55
C PRO A 161 14.81 12.71 2.44
N GLU A 162 15.58 13.79 2.26
CA GLU A 162 16.63 14.10 3.21
C GLU A 162 16.03 14.32 4.62
N LEU A 163 16.68 13.74 5.63
CA LEU A 163 16.29 13.99 7.01
C LEU A 163 16.41 15.49 7.29
N PRO A 164 15.40 16.14 7.90
CA PRO A 164 15.54 17.53 8.32
C PRO A 164 16.77 17.64 9.22
N GLN A 165 17.72 18.49 8.83
CA GLN A 165 18.89 18.79 9.64
C GLN A 165 18.39 19.46 10.92
N PHE A 166 18.32 18.72 12.02
CA PHE A 166 18.20 19.33 13.33
C PHE A 166 19.52 20.05 13.59
N GLY A 167 19.50 21.38 13.40
CA GLY A 167 20.63 22.24 13.68
C GLY A 167 21.16 21.98 15.07
N THR A 168 22.44 21.63 15.14
CA THR A 168 23.25 21.77 16.34
C THR A 168 23.52 23.26 16.56
N GLU A 169 22.62 23.92 17.27
CA GLU A 169 22.77 25.24 17.90
C GLU A 169 22.08 25.09 19.28
N ASP A 170 22.68 25.20 20.47
CA ASP A 170 23.99 25.66 20.90
C ASP A 170 24.36 24.88 22.17
N ALA A 171 25.51 24.21 22.15
CA ALA A 171 26.28 23.93 23.36
C ALA A 171 27.62 24.67 23.21
N ASP A 172 27.61 25.97 23.53
CA ASP A 172 28.83 26.64 23.97
C ASP A 172 28.57 27.43 25.25
N ASN A 173 29.63 27.50 26.03
CA ASN A 173 29.70 27.65 27.45
C ASN A 173 29.73 29.12 27.89
N GLY A 174 29.36 29.34 29.15
CA GLY A 174 30.25 30.07 30.05
C GLY A 174 29.98 31.57 30.24
N GLU A 175 29.77 31.92 31.52
CA GLU A 175 29.88 33.24 32.14
C GLU A 175 28.74 34.23 31.79
N LEU A 176 28.07 34.90 32.73
CA LEU A 176 28.64 35.69 33.82
C LEU A 176 27.60 35.84 34.95
N PHE A 177 27.93 35.34 36.14
CA PHE A 177 27.57 36.10 37.34
C PHE A 177 28.46 37.34 37.34
N HIS A 178 27.88 38.54 37.30
CA HIS A 178 28.42 39.68 38.05
C HIS A 178 27.37 40.80 38.20
N SER A 179 27.04 41.03 39.47
CA SER A 179 26.54 42.25 40.13
C SER A 179 25.11 42.71 39.88
#